data_AF-A0A1N6JAN4-F1
#
_entry.id   AF-A0A1N6JAN4-F1
#
_cell.length_a   1.000
_cell.length_b   1.000
_cell.length_c   1.000
_cell.angle_alpha   90.00
_cell.angle_beta   90.00
_cell.angle_gamma   90.00
#
_symmetry.space_group_name_H-M   'P 1'
#
loop_
_entity.id
_entity.type
_entity.pdbx_description
1 polymer ?
#
loop_
_entity_poly.entity_id
_entity_poly.type
_entity_poly.pdbx_seq_one_letter_code
_entity_poly.pdbx_strand_id
1 'polypeptide(L)'
;MKQLLTGLVFIFCIGCTSEKGPAPASNQVDCNTAVITSARMYAIIQENCTNRACHPGSGSPVVADFSTLARLKTYVNGNEAMFRLRVTGPNADMPQVMAYPALSRATRDSIACWIGKGMPD
;
A
#
# COMPACT_ATOMS: atom_id res chain seq x y z
N MET A 1 -43.42 -41.31 -33.18
CA MET A 1 -42.20 -41.52 -32.37
C MET A 1 -41.62 -40.16 -32.03
N LYS A 2 -41.39 -39.91 -30.73
CA LYS A 2 -40.44 -38.94 -30.12
C LYS A 2 -40.59 -37.44 -30.46
N GLN A 3 -41.12 -36.70 -29.47
CA GLN A 3 -40.46 -35.57 -28.75
C GLN A 3 -40.73 -34.19 -29.40
N LEU A 4 -40.83 -33.04 -28.72
CA LEU A 4 -40.31 -32.56 -27.43
C LEU A 4 -41.17 -31.36 -26.95
N LEU A 5 -41.26 -31.17 -25.62
CA LEU A 5 -41.78 -29.96 -24.94
C LEU A 5 -41.11 -28.68 -25.46
N THR A 6 -41.84 -27.56 -25.54
CA THR A 6 -41.22 -26.23 -25.29
C THR A 6 -42.26 -25.21 -24.82
N GLY A 7 -42.25 -24.93 -23.51
CA GLY A 7 -42.98 -23.82 -22.90
C GLY A 7 -42.27 -22.50 -23.19
N LEU A 8 -43.03 -21.49 -23.60
CA LEU A 8 -42.54 -20.15 -23.87
C LEU A 8 -42.66 -19.31 -22.59
N VAL A 9 -41.62 -19.37 -21.75
CA VAL A 9 -41.47 -18.46 -20.59
C VAL A 9 -40.91 -17.14 -21.13
N PHE A 10 -41.74 -16.09 -21.15
CA PHE A 10 -41.28 -14.73 -21.39
C PHE A 10 -40.53 -14.23 -20.16
N ILE A 11 -39.19 -14.35 -20.21
CA ILE A 11 -38.29 -13.74 -19.23
C ILE A 11 -38.26 -12.24 -19.53
N PHE A 12 -38.90 -11.45 -18.66
CA PHE A 12 -38.70 -10.01 -18.62
C PHE A 12 -37.24 -9.74 -18.25
N CYS A 13 -36.44 -9.32 -19.23
CA CYS A 13 -35.14 -8.71 -18.99
C CYS A 13 -35.37 -7.32 -18.38
N ILE A 14 -35.60 -7.28 -17.06
CA ILE A 14 -35.43 -6.05 -16.29
C ILE A 14 -33.94 -5.77 -16.36
N GLY A 15 -33.54 -4.88 -17.28
CA GLY A 15 -32.17 -4.43 -17.37
C GLY A 15 -31.82 -3.74 -16.07
N CYS A 16 -31.00 -4.40 -15.24
CA CYS A 16 -30.23 -3.70 -14.22
C CYS A 16 -29.33 -2.73 -14.98
N THR A 17 -29.76 -1.47 -15.13
CA THR A 17 -28.80 -0.40 -15.32
C THR A 17 -27.96 -0.45 -14.06
N SER A 18 -26.74 -0.98 -14.17
CA SER A 18 -25.76 -0.77 -13.13
C SER A 18 -25.54 0.73 -13.05
N GLU A 19 -26.36 1.41 -12.25
CA GLU A 19 -25.97 2.63 -11.59
C GLU A 19 -24.67 2.25 -10.91
N LYS A 20 -23.55 2.55 -11.58
CA LYS A 20 -22.25 2.35 -10.99
C LYS A 20 -22.33 3.15 -9.70
N GLY A 21 -22.41 2.44 -8.58
CA GLY A 21 -22.28 3.06 -7.28
C GLY A 21 -21.06 3.99 -7.32
N PRO A 22 -21.09 5.11 -6.59
CA PRO A 22 -19.99 6.06 -6.61
C PRO A 22 -18.67 5.30 -6.51
N ALA A 23 -17.71 5.64 -7.39
CA ALA A 23 -16.40 5.01 -7.38
C ALA A 23 -15.90 4.96 -5.93
N PRO A 24 -15.31 3.83 -5.47
CA PRO A 24 -14.88 3.70 -4.09
C PRO A 24 -14.09 4.95 -3.73
N ALA A 25 -14.44 5.58 -2.60
CA ALA A 25 -13.74 6.75 -2.11
C ALA A 25 -12.25 6.49 -2.25
N SER A 26 -11.58 7.33 -3.05
CA SER A 26 -10.18 7.13 -3.39
C SER A 26 -9.41 6.92 -2.09
N ASN A 27 -8.81 5.75 -1.90
CA ASN A 27 -7.99 5.40 -0.73
C ASN A 27 -6.65 6.16 -0.73
N GLN A 28 -6.66 7.40 -1.22
CA GLN A 28 -5.52 8.29 -1.34
C GLN A 28 -5.46 9.18 -0.12
N VAL A 29 -4.27 9.31 0.45
CA VAL A 29 -4.01 10.28 1.51
C VAL A 29 -3.86 11.66 0.86
N ASP A 30 -4.71 12.62 1.25
CA ASP A 30 -4.48 14.02 0.92
C ASP A 30 -3.32 14.56 1.75
N CYS A 31 -2.16 14.68 1.11
CA CYS A 31 -0.94 15.09 1.79
C CYS A 31 -1.00 16.52 2.34
N ASN A 32 -1.84 17.39 1.79
CA ASN A 32 -1.93 18.77 2.23
C ASN A 32 -2.60 18.89 3.60
N THR A 33 -3.61 18.07 3.85
CA THR A 33 -4.41 18.10 5.09
C THR A 33 -4.01 17.02 6.09
N ALA A 34 -3.29 15.98 5.65
CA ALA A 34 -2.84 14.92 6.55
C ALA A 34 -1.86 15.45 7.62
N VAL A 35 -2.23 15.25 8.88
CA VAL A 35 -1.33 15.38 10.03
C VAL A 35 -0.43 14.14 10.05
N ILE A 36 0.80 14.33 9.61
CA ILE A 36 1.82 13.28 9.49
C ILE A 36 2.91 13.60 10.50
N THR A 37 2.95 12.86 11.60
CA THR A 37 4.01 12.96 12.63
C THR A 37 5.03 11.85 12.45
N SER A 38 6.25 12.09 12.92
CA SER A 38 7.28 11.05 12.95
C SER A 38 6.87 9.84 13.77
N ALA A 39 6.17 10.04 14.89
CA ALA A 39 5.69 8.96 15.73
C ALA A 39 4.72 8.03 14.98
N ARG A 40 3.76 8.59 14.24
CA ARG A 40 2.81 7.82 13.43
C ARG A 40 3.52 7.06 12.32
N MET A 41 4.42 7.73 11.60
CA MET A 41 5.14 7.10 10.48
C MET A 41 6.07 6.00 10.97
N TYR A 42 6.72 6.22 12.11
CA TYR A 42 7.58 5.20 12.70
C TYR A 42 6.78 3.98 13.17
N ALA A 43 5.58 4.17 13.72
CA ALA A 43 4.70 3.06 14.05
C ALA A 43 4.32 2.23 12.80
N ILE A 44 4.00 2.89 11.68
CA ILE A 44 3.74 2.21 10.40
C ILE A 44 4.97 1.41 9.93
N ILE A 45 6.16 2.00 10.00
CA ILE A 45 7.40 1.33 9.62
C ILE A 45 7.70 0.16 10.54
N GLN A 46 7.43 0.28 11.84
CA GLN A 46 7.59 -0.83 12.76
C GLN A 46 6.66 -1.99 12.41
N GLU A 47 5.39 -1.69 12.18
CA GLU A 47 4.36 -2.68 11.87
C GLU A 47 4.63 -3.42 10.56
N ASN A 48 5.17 -2.74 9.55
CA ASN A 48 5.22 -3.25 8.19
C ASN A 48 6.63 -3.63 7.69
N CYS A 49 7.68 -3.07 8.29
CA CYS A 49 9.06 -3.25 7.80
C CYS A 49 9.97 -3.95 8.82
N THR A 50 9.82 -3.67 10.11
CA THR A 50 10.64 -4.32 11.15
C THR A 50 9.95 -5.51 11.79
N ASN A 51 8.61 -5.51 11.86
CA ASN A 51 7.84 -6.66 12.26
C ASN A 51 8.16 -7.81 11.29
N ARG A 52 8.62 -8.96 11.82
CA ARG A 52 9.20 -10.11 11.08
C ARG A 52 10.69 -10.01 10.71
N ALA A 53 11.42 -9.06 11.31
CA ALA A 53 12.87 -8.92 11.16
C ALA A 53 13.35 -8.78 9.71
N CYS A 54 12.52 -8.21 8.82
CA CYS A 54 12.90 -7.95 7.44
C CYS A 54 13.90 -6.80 7.33
N HIS A 55 13.84 -5.80 8.20
CA HIS A 55 14.77 -4.67 8.21
C HIS A 55 15.41 -4.43 9.59
N PRO A 56 16.19 -5.41 10.11
CA PRO A 56 16.71 -5.36 11.47
C PRO A 56 18.04 -4.58 11.60
N GLY A 57 18.65 -4.18 10.48
CA GLY A 57 19.99 -3.57 10.45
C GLY A 57 21.17 -4.52 10.55
N SER A 58 20.93 -5.82 10.42
CA SER A 58 21.94 -6.87 10.43
C SER A 58 21.64 -7.93 9.35
N GLY A 59 22.66 -8.65 8.88
CA GLY A 59 22.53 -9.71 7.85
C GLY A 59 23.32 -9.43 6.56
N SER A 60 23.36 -10.43 5.67
CA SER A 60 24.01 -10.37 4.35
C SER A 60 23.04 -10.81 3.23
N PRO A 61 22.87 -10.02 2.14
CA PRO A 61 23.44 -8.69 1.94
C PRO A 61 22.93 -7.71 3.01
N VAL A 62 23.67 -6.62 3.25
CA VAL A 62 23.32 -5.61 4.27
C VAL A 62 21.89 -5.16 4.05
N VAL A 63 21.03 -5.50 5.01
CA VAL A 63 19.62 -5.15 4.96
C VAL A 63 19.46 -3.77 5.61
N ALA A 64 18.65 -2.91 4.99
CA ALA A 64 18.38 -1.57 5.52
C ALA A 64 17.93 -1.65 7.00
N ASP A 65 18.39 -0.70 7.80
CA ASP A 65 18.14 -0.65 9.23
C ASP A 65 17.03 0.35 9.57
N PHE A 66 15.86 -0.18 9.94
CA PHE A 66 14.72 0.63 10.40
C PHE A 66 14.42 0.44 11.89
N SER A 67 15.37 -0.10 12.66
CA SER A 67 15.24 -0.38 14.10
C SER A 67 15.06 0.86 14.96
N THR A 68 15.39 2.06 14.44
CA THR A 68 15.09 3.35 15.08
C THR A 68 14.63 4.36 14.04
N LEU A 69 13.86 5.37 14.47
CA LEU A 69 13.45 6.48 13.61
C LEU A 69 14.66 7.22 13.03
N ALA A 70 15.73 7.41 13.82
CA ALA A 70 16.94 8.07 13.35
C ALA A 70 17.62 7.28 12.22
N ARG A 71 17.72 5.95 12.36
CA ARG A 71 18.29 5.08 11.33
C ARG A 71 17.45 5.05 10.06
N LEU A 72 16.11 5.03 10.20
CA LEU A 72 15.17 5.19 9.09
C LEU A 72 15.41 6.52 8.35
N LYS A 73 15.42 7.66 9.05
CA LYS A 73 15.63 8.99 8.42
C LYS A 73 16.99 9.05 7.70
N THR A 74 18.05 8.55 8.34
CA THR A 74 19.38 8.49 7.72
C THR A 74 19.38 7.64 6.45
N TYR A 75 18.74 6.47 6.46
CA TYR A 75 18.65 5.62 5.29
C TYR A 75 17.88 6.30 4.16
N VAL A 76 16.71 6.90 4.45
CA VAL A 76 15.90 7.61 3.45
C VAL A 76 16.69 8.76 2.83
N ASN A 77 17.37 9.58 3.64
CA ASN A 77 18.19 10.68 3.12
C ASN A 77 19.33 10.21 2.21
N GLY A 78 19.96 9.08 2.51
CA GLY A 78 21.03 8.51 1.68
C GLY A 78 20.55 7.72 0.45
N ASN A 79 19.28 7.28 0.43
CA ASN A 79 18.77 6.30 -0.53
C ASN A 79 17.36 6.62 -1.04
N GLU A 80 16.95 7.89 -1.05
CA GLU A 80 15.55 8.27 -1.28
C GLU A 80 14.98 7.70 -2.58
N ALA A 81 15.75 7.77 -3.68
CA ALA A 81 15.32 7.24 -4.97
C ALA A 81 14.99 5.74 -4.91
N MET A 82 15.86 4.94 -4.27
CA MET A 82 15.64 3.51 -4.08
C MET A 82 14.50 3.23 -3.11
N PHE A 83 14.43 3.96 -1.99
CA PHE A 83 13.32 3.81 -1.05
C PHE A 83 11.99 4.09 -1.73
N ARG A 84 11.88 5.17 -2.52
CA ARG A 84 10.68 5.49 -3.27
C ARG A 84 10.34 4.41 -4.29
N LEU A 85 11.31 3.95 -5.08
CA LEU A 85 11.08 2.89 -6.06
C LEU A 85 10.44 1.64 -5.42
N ARG A 86 10.93 1.23 -4.24
CA ARG A 86 10.56 -0.04 -3.62
C ARG A 86 9.38 0.06 -2.65
N VAL A 87 9.19 1.22 -2.02
CA VAL A 87 8.21 1.39 -0.93
C VAL A 87 7.01 2.24 -1.35
N THR A 88 7.19 3.35 -2.06
CA THR A 88 6.09 4.32 -2.27
C THR A 88 5.65 4.49 -3.73
N GLY A 89 6.53 4.17 -4.67
CA GLY A 89 6.33 4.34 -6.11
C GLY A 89 5.26 3.43 -6.69
N PRO A 90 4.78 3.70 -7.92
CA PRO A 90 3.64 3.00 -8.51
C PRO A 90 3.79 1.48 -8.54
N ASN A 91 5.03 1.00 -8.73
CA ASN A 91 5.40 -0.41 -8.79
C ASN A 91 6.08 -0.91 -7.50
N ALA A 92 5.85 -0.24 -6.37
CA ALA A 92 6.41 -0.64 -5.08
C ALA A 92 5.97 -2.06 -4.71
N ASP A 93 6.95 -2.86 -4.30
CA ASP A 93 6.83 -4.31 -4.14
C ASP A 93 7.27 -4.80 -2.76
N MET A 94 7.49 -3.87 -1.81
CA MET A 94 7.83 -4.24 -0.44
C MET A 94 6.60 -4.66 0.37
N PRO A 95 6.71 -5.69 1.24
CA PRO A 95 7.82 -6.67 1.29
C PRO A 95 7.83 -7.61 0.08
N GLN A 96 9.03 -8.00 -0.39
CA GLN A 96 9.20 -8.91 -1.55
C GLN A 96 9.02 -10.40 -1.23
N VAL A 97 8.64 -10.74 -0.01
CA VAL A 97 8.52 -12.14 0.41
C VAL A 97 7.15 -12.63 -0.02
N MET A 98 7.09 -13.74 -0.78
CA MET A 98 5.83 -14.27 -1.34
C MET A 98 4.73 -14.55 -0.30
N ALA A 99 5.09 -14.72 0.97
CA ALA A 99 4.15 -14.95 2.08
C ALA A 99 3.44 -13.68 2.56
N TYR A 100 3.84 -12.48 2.12
CA TYR A 100 3.28 -11.22 2.58
C TYR A 100 2.85 -10.34 1.39
N PRO A 101 1.65 -9.73 1.45
CA PRO A 101 1.23 -8.80 0.42
C PRO A 101 2.08 -7.52 0.48
N ALA A 102 2.22 -6.87 -0.67
CA ALA A 102 2.80 -5.54 -0.75
C ALA A 102 2.00 -4.52 0.06
N LEU A 103 2.65 -3.42 0.47
CA LEU A 103 2.00 -2.35 1.24
C LEU A 103 0.76 -1.80 0.51
N SER A 104 -0.29 -1.54 1.29
CA SER A 104 -1.50 -0.90 0.77
C SER A 104 -1.19 0.49 0.18
N ARG A 105 -1.98 0.92 -0.80
CA ARG A 105 -1.83 2.26 -1.40
C ARG A 105 -1.89 3.38 -0.35
N ALA A 106 -2.83 3.31 0.60
CA ALA A 106 -2.95 4.31 1.66
C ALA A 106 -1.69 4.38 2.56
N THR A 107 -1.09 3.22 2.89
CA THR A 107 0.17 3.15 3.63
C THR A 107 1.30 3.81 2.84
N ARG A 108 1.42 3.47 1.55
CA ARG A 108 2.43 4.02 0.66
C ARG A 108 2.30 5.54 0.51
N ASP A 109 1.07 6.03 0.33
CA ASP A 109 0.78 7.46 0.20
C ASP A 109 1.09 8.23 1.49
N SER A 110 0.82 7.62 2.66
CA SER A 110 1.18 8.20 3.96
C SER A 110 2.70 8.39 4.08
N ILE A 111 3.47 7.34 3.75
CA ILE A 111 4.94 7.38 3.80
C ILE A 111 5.48 8.38 2.75
N ALA A 112 4.92 8.37 1.54
CA ALA A 112 5.32 9.30 0.49
C ALA A 112 5.09 10.75 0.89
N CYS A 113 3.95 11.03 1.54
CA CYS A 113 3.63 12.35 2.07
C CYS A 113 4.62 12.81 3.14
N TRP A 114 4.95 11.93 4.09
CA TRP A 114 5.93 12.24 5.14
C TRP A 114 7.30 12.60 4.56
N ILE A 115 7.80 11.81 3.61
CA ILE A 115 9.09 12.06 2.95
C ILE A 115 9.00 13.37 2.14
N GLY A 116 7.90 13.59 1.41
CA GLY A 116 7.67 14.83 0.66
C GLY A 116 7.63 16.09 1.52
N LYS A 117 7.25 15.97 2.80
CA LYS A 117 7.31 17.05 3.80
C LYS A 117 8.67 17.18 4.49
N GLY A 118 9.68 16.41 4.10
CA GLY A 118 11.02 16.45 4.71
C GLY A 118 11.14 15.66 6.01
N MET A 119 10.27 14.66 6.23
CA MET A 119 10.26 13.82 7.43
C MET A 119 10.19 14.60 8.76
N PRO A 120 9.20 15.50 8.93
CA PRO A 120 9.06 16.32 10.14
C PRO A 120 8.79 15.46 11.38
N ASP A 121 9.23 15.95 12.55
CA ASP A 121 8.97 15.34 13.86
C ASP A 121 7.50 15.46 14.28
#